data_AF-A0A531M4B2-F1
#
_entry.id   AF-A0A531M4B2-F1
#
_cell.length_a   1.000
_cell.length_b   1.000
_cell.length_c   1.000
_cell.angle_alpha   90.00
_cell.angle_beta   90.00
_cell.angle_gamma   90.00
#
_symmetry.space_group_name_H-M   'P 1'
#
loop_
_entity.id
_entity.type
_entity.pdbx_description
1 polymer ?
#
loop_
_entity_poly.entity_id
_entity_poly.type
_entity_poly.pdbx_seq_one_letter_code
_entity_poly.pdbx_strand_id
1 'polypeptide(L)'
;ASGDRHIAGLTDAIETELRLKHKQGHWIWVLDRGGIVERDADGKPLRLMGVQTDISKQKAAEAALEQVNVRFRLALAASGTGIWHYDMATNKSYWDARTRDIFGLDADTDEVSGGLWHTYLHPDDKEATEQAHLPTPGSDKVTASQY
;
A
#
# COMPACT_ATOMS: atom_id res chain seq x y z
N ALA A 1 -8.18 -17.57 18.88
CA ALA A 1 -8.62 -17.20 17.51
C ALA A 1 -9.95 -16.43 17.58
N SER A 2 -10.46 -15.87 16.47
CA SER A 2 -11.72 -15.11 16.45
C SER A 2 -12.92 -15.93 16.96
N GLY A 3 -12.94 -17.25 16.66
CA GLY A 3 -13.92 -18.20 17.18
C GLY A 3 -13.98 -18.29 18.71
N ASP A 4 -12.83 -18.38 19.39
CA ASP A 4 -12.78 -18.49 20.86
C ASP A 4 -13.33 -17.23 21.55
N ARG A 5 -13.10 -16.06 20.94
CA ARG A 5 -13.58 -14.77 21.45
C ARG A 5 -15.09 -14.63 21.26
N HIS A 6 -15.64 -15.09 20.14
CA HIS A 6 -17.09 -15.09 19.93
C HIS A 6 -17.82 -16.04 20.88
N ILE A 7 -17.28 -17.25 21.08
CA ILE A 7 -17.84 -18.23 22.02
C ILE A 7 -17.84 -17.69 23.46
N ALA A 8 -16.81 -16.92 23.82
CA ALA A 8 -16.72 -16.22 25.11
C ALA A 8 -17.60 -14.95 25.19
N GLY A 9 -18.37 -14.61 24.15
CA GLY A 9 -19.21 -13.41 24.11
C GLY A 9 -18.44 -12.08 24.01
N LEU A 10 -17.14 -12.14 23.69
CA LEU A 10 -16.26 -10.97 23.59
C LEU A 10 -16.32 -10.28 22.21
N THR A 11 -16.94 -10.93 21.23
CA THR A 11 -17.21 -10.38 19.89
C THR A 11 -18.58 -10.86 19.43
N ASP A 12 -19.34 -10.01 18.75
CA ASP A 12 -20.67 -10.37 18.23
C ASP A 12 -20.62 -11.25 16.98
N ALA A 13 -19.44 -11.37 16.36
CA ALA A 13 -19.19 -12.20 15.19
C ALA A 13 -17.82 -12.92 15.26
N ILE A 14 -17.75 -14.04 14.55
CA ILE A 14 -16.57 -14.78 14.13
C ILE A 14 -16.15 -14.23 12.76
N GLU A 15 -14.86 -13.98 12.61
CA GLU A 15 -14.22 -13.68 11.34
C GLU A 15 -12.89 -14.43 11.27
N THR A 16 -12.72 -15.30 10.29
CA THR A 16 -11.48 -16.09 10.14
C THR A 16 -11.22 -16.42 8.68
N GLU A 17 -9.96 -16.28 8.28
CA GLU A 17 -9.48 -16.77 7.00
C GLU A 17 -8.90 -18.17 7.17
N LEU A 18 -9.30 -19.10 6.32
CA LEU A 18 -8.84 -20.47 6.37
C LEU A 18 -8.80 -21.12 4.99
N ARG A 19 -8.08 -22.24 4.90
CA ARG A 19 -8.00 -23.04 3.68
C ARG A 19 -9.09 -24.10 3.69
N LEU A 20 -9.94 -24.10 2.66
CA LEU A 20 -10.93 -25.14 2.41
C LEU A 20 -10.62 -25.88 1.12
N LYS A 21 -10.95 -27.17 1.09
CA LYS A 21 -10.84 -28.00 -0.12
C LYS A 21 -12.14 -27.88 -0.91
N HIS A 22 -12.08 -27.30 -2.10
CA HIS A 22 -13.21 -27.18 -3.01
C HIS A 22 -13.69 -28.57 -3.47
N LYS A 23 -14.96 -28.71 -3.85
CA LYS A 23 -15.53 -30.00 -4.34
C LYS A 23 -14.74 -30.60 -5.51
N GLN A 24 -14.10 -29.76 -6.32
CA GLN A 24 -13.25 -30.16 -7.44
C GLN A 24 -11.83 -30.57 -7.02
N GLY A 25 -11.50 -30.59 -5.73
CA GLY A 25 -10.26 -31.14 -5.16
C GLY A 25 -9.12 -30.15 -4.93
N HIS A 26 -9.17 -28.95 -5.50
CA HIS A 26 -8.19 -27.88 -5.24
C HIS A 26 -8.50 -27.13 -3.94
N TRP A 27 -7.51 -26.40 -3.43
CA TRP A 27 -7.63 -25.63 -2.19
C TRP A 27 -7.90 -24.15 -2.47
N ILE A 28 -8.89 -23.58 -1.78
CA ILE A 28 -9.26 -22.16 -1.83
C ILE A 28 -8.99 -21.50 -0.48
N TRP A 29 -8.67 -20.22 -0.50
CA TRP A 29 -8.75 -19.37 0.68
C TRP A 29 -10.18 -18.87 0.85
N VAL A 30 -10.73 -19.07 2.04
CA VAL A 30 -12.10 -18.64 2.37
C VAL A 30 -12.03 -17.71 3.57
N LEU A 31 -12.70 -16.58 3.45
CA LEU A 31 -13.08 -15.73 4.56
C LEU A 31 -14.42 -16.20 5.08
N ASP A 32 -14.42 -16.78 6.27
CA ASP A 32 -15.62 -17.19 6.97
C ASP A 32 -16.00 -16.11 7.98
N ARG A 33 -17.23 -15.58 7.84
CA ARG A 33 -17.79 -14.58 8.74
C ARG A 33 -19.16 -15.02 9.20
N GLY A 34 -19.43 -15.00 10.49
CA GLY A 34 -20.75 -15.36 11.00
C GLY A 34 -20.89 -15.14 12.48
N GLY A 35 -22.11 -15.26 12.99
CA GLY A 35 -22.39 -15.05 14.41
C GLY A 35 -23.75 -15.59 14.80
N ILE A 36 -23.99 -15.63 16.11
CA ILE A 36 -25.28 -15.99 16.68
C ILE A 36 -26.27 -14.86 16.39
N VAL A 37 -27.33 -15.17 15.66
CA VAL A 37 -28.38 -14.21 15.25
C VAL A 37 -29.65 -14.33 16.06
N GLU A 38 -29.77 -15.39 16.87
CA GLU A 38 -30.94 -15.65 17.71
C GLU A 38 -30.51 -16.39 18.98
N ARG A 39 -31.03 -15.95 20.13
CA ARG A 39 -30.82 -16.55 21.45
C ARG A 39 -32.17 -16.78 22.14
N ASP A 40 -32.26 -17.78 22.99
CA ASP A 40 -33.43 -18.01 23.83
C ASP A 40 -33.49 -17.05 25.04
N ALA A 41 -34.54 -17.17 25.85
CA ALA A 41 -34.76 -16.34 27.03
C ALA A 41 -33.66 -16.50 28.11
N ASP A 42 -32.96 -17.64 28.12
CA ASP A 42 -31.85 -17.93 29.03
C ASP A 42 -30.49 -17.52 28.41
N GLY A 43 -30.49 -16.88 27.24
CA GLY A 43 -29.31 -16.38 26.55
C GLY A 43 -28.54 -17.45 25.74
N LYS A 44 -29.07 -18.67 25.62
CA LYS A 44 -28.44 -19.76 24.88
C LYS A 44 -28.59 -19.54 23.36
N PRO A 45 -27.55 -19.80 22.55
CA PRO A 45 -27.63 -19.65 21.10
C PRO A 45 -28.64 -20.62 20.47
N LEU A 46 -29.58 -20.09 19.70
CA LEU A 46 -30.56 -20.87 18.92
C LEU A 46 -30.18 -20.96 17.46
N ARG A 47 -29.61 -19.89 16.89
CA ARG A 47 -29.30 -19.83 15.46
C ARG A 47 -28.01 -19.07 15.19
N LEU A 48 -27.18 -19.64 14.32
CA LEU A 48 -25.98 -19.03 13.78
C LEU A 48 -26.17 -18.81 12.28
N MET A 49 -25.77 -17.64 11.78
CA MET A 49 -25.68 -17.37 10.35
C MET A 49 -24.27 -16.93 9.99
N GLY A 50 -23.81 -17.34 8.83
CA GLY A 50 -22.52 -16.95 8.30
C GLY A 50 -22.46 -17.00 6.79
N VAL A 51 -21.42 -16.39 6.25
CA VAL A 51 -21.09 -16.34 4.84
C VAL A 51 -19.64 -16.79 4.66
N GLN A 52 -19.44 -17.62 3.64
CA GLN A 52 -18.12 -18.04 3.19
C GLN A 52 -17.82 -17.36 1.87
N THR A 53 -16.83 -16.49 1.85
CA THR A 53 -16.38 -15.79 0.65
C THR A 53 -15.06 -16.38 0.19
N ASP A 54 -15.00 -16.87 -1.06
CA ASP A 54 -13.73 -17.26 -1.67
C ASP A 54 -12.89 -16.01 -1.92
N ILE A 55 -11.77 -15.90 -1.21
CA ILE A 55 -10.80 -14.80 -1.30
C ILE A 55 -9.51 -15.23 -2.01
N SER A 56 -9.51 -16.37 -2.71
CA SER A 56 -8.31 -16.89 -3.38
C SER A 56 -7.73 -15.90 -4.39
N LYS A 57 -8.60 -15.20 -5.15
CA LYS A 57 -8.18 -14.17 -6.09
C LYS A 57 -7.52 -12.99 -5.38
N GLN A 58 -8.06 -12.57 -4.24
CA GLN A 58 -7.49 -11.48 -3.44
C GLN A 58 -6.11 -11.87 -2.91
N LYS A 59 -5.97 -13.06 -2.29
CA LYS A 59 -4.68 -13.55 -1.80
C LYS A 59 -3.64 -13.69 -2.91
N ALA A 60 -4.05 -14.13 -4.10
CA ALA A 60 -3.15 -14.21 -5.25
C ALA A 60 -2.67 -12.83 -5.72
N ALA A 61 -3.56 -11.84 -5.74
CA ALA A 61 -3.22 -10.46 -6.09
C ALA A 61 -2.28 -9.81 -5.05
N GLU A 62 -2.57 -9.99 -3.76
CA GLU A 62 -1.71 -9.53 -2.66
C GLU A 62 -0.31 -10.15 -2.76
N ALA A 63 -0.21 -11.46 -3.00
CA ALA A 63 1.07 -12.14 -3.16
C ALA A 63 1.84 -11.68 -4.40
N ALA A 64 1.15 -11.43 -5.52
CA ALA A 64 1.77 -10.91 -6.73
C ALA A 64 2.30 -9.49 -6.52
N LEU A 65 1.53 -8.62 -5.86
CA LEU A 65 1.95 -7.27 -5.52
C LEU A 65 3.17 -7.29 -4.59
N GLU A 66 3.17 -8.14 -3.57
CA GLU A 66 4.32 -8.27 -2.66
C GLU A 66 5.58 -8.73 -3.41
N GLN A 67 5.45 -9.70 -4.32
CA GLN A 67 6.59 -10.14 -5.15
C GLN A 67 7.15 -9.02 -6.02
N VAL A 68 6.28 -8.21 -6.64
CA VAL A 68 6.71 -7.05 -7.44
C VAL A 68 7.40 -6.01 -6.55
N ASN A 69 6.83 -5.70 -5.38
CA ASN A 69 7.42 -4.74 -4.42
C ASN A 69 8.78 -5.20 -3.91
N VAL A 70 8.96 -6.49 -3.60
CA VAL A 70 10.26 -7.05 -3.20
C VAL A 70 11.27 -6.91 -4.34
N ARG A 71 10.91 -7.32 -5.56
CA ARG A 71 11.82 -7.21 -6.72
C ARG A 71 12.18 -5.76 -7.03
N PHE A 72 11.21 -4.85 -6.93
CA PHE A 72 11.43 -3.42 -7.14
C PHE A 72 12.42 -2.85 -6.12
N ARG A 73 12.22 -3.12 -4.82
CA ARG A 73 13.16 -2.70 -3.76
C ARG A 73 14.57 -3.25 -3.98
N LEU A 74 14.68 -4.53 -4.36
CA LEU A 74 15.98 -5.14 -4.66
C LEU A 74 16.68 -4.49 -5.87
N ALA A 75 15.92 -4.18 -6.92
CA ALA A 75 16.45 -3.51 -8.10
C ALA A 75 17.00 -2.11 -7.76
N LEU A 76 16.24 -1.30 -7.01
CA LEU A 76 16.68 0.03 -6.56
C LEU A 76 17.93 -0.04 -5.68
N ALA A 77 17.96 -0.99 -4.74
CA ALA A 77 19.11 -1.18 -3.86
C ALA A 77 20.36 -1.61 -4.64
N ALA A 78 20.21 -2.51 -5.61
CA ALA A 78 21.32 -3.00 -6.43
C ALA A 78 21.85 -1.96 -7.41
N SER A 79 20.98 -1.11 -7.99
CA SER A 79 21.39 -0.03 -8.88
C SER A 79 21.86 1.22 -8.14
N GLY A 80 21.56 1.33 -6.84
CA GLY A 80 21.80 2.53 -6.06
C GLY A 80 20.92 3.72 -6.47
N THR A 81 19.75 3.46 -7.07
CA THR A 81 18.81 4.48 -7.55
C THR A 81 17.96 5.02 -6.41
N GLY A 82 17.85 6.36 -6.32
CA GLY A 82 16.87 7.04 -5.46
C GLY A 82 15.62 7.42 -6.23
N ILE A 83 14.48 7.43 -5.54
CA ILE A 83 13.19 7.87 -6.06
C ILE A 83 12.74 9.14 -5.34
N TRP A 84 12.26 10.09 -6.12
CA TRP A 84 11.57 11.27 -5.63
C TRP A 84 10.27 11.48 -6.40
N HIS A 85 9.31 12.15 -5.76
CA HIS A 85 8.14 12.69 -6.45
C HIS A 85 7.84 14.10 -5.94
N TYR A 86 7.37 14.96 -6.84
CA TYR A 86 7.03 16.33 -6.55
C TYR A 86 5.53 16.55 -6.72
N ASP A 87 4.87 17.01 -5.65
CA ASP A 87 3.50 17.46 -5.67
C ASP A 87 3.45 18.96 -5.93
N MET A 88 3.08 19.32 -7.16
CA MET A 88 2.95 20.70 -7.61
C MET A 88 1.83 21.46 -6.90
N ALA A 89 0.77 20.79 -6.43
CA ALA A 89 -0.37 21.45 -5.81
C ALA A 89 -0.03 21.94 -4.39
N THR A 90 0.75 21.16 -3.66
CA THR A 90 1.19 21.50 -2.30
C THR A 90 2.58 22.10 -2.23
N ASN A 91 3.31 22.14 -3.36
CA ASN A 91 4.71 22.55 -3.46
C ASN A 91 5.63 21.75 -2.51
N LYS A 92 5.37 20.45 -2.39
CA LYS A 92 6.13 19.51 -1.55
C LYS A 92 6.79 18.46 -2.43
N SER A 93 8.02 18.10 -2.08
CA SER A 93 8.71 16.97 -2.67
C SER A 93 8.84 15.86 -1.63
N TYR A 94 8.88 14.63 -2.09
CA TYR A 94 9.06 13.46 -1.23
C TYR A 94 10.21 12.66 -1.78
N TRP A 95 11.27 12.57 -0.99
CA TRP A 95 12.52 11.93 -1.36
C TRP A 95 12.64 10.67 -0.53
N ASP A 96 12.90 9.53 -1.14
CA ASP A 96 13.25 8.34 -0.37
C ASP A 96 14.62 8.50 0.32
N ALA A 97 14.93 7.59 1.24
CA ALA A 97 16.20 7.60 1.96
C ALA A 97 17.42 7.61 1.01
N ARG A 98 17.34 6.89 -0.11
CA ARG A 98 18.44 6.81 -1.08
C ARG A 98 18.67 8.13 -1.81
N THR A 99 17.61 8.85 -2.19
CA THR A 99 17.71 10.18 -2.79
C THR A 99 18.32 11.15 -1.79
N ARG A 100 17.90 11.11 -0.52
CA ARG A 100 18.53 11.92 0.53
C ARG A 100 20.02 11.63 0.66
N ASP A 101 20.43 10.37 0.67
CA ASP A 101 21.85 9.97 0.71
C ASP A 101 22.64 10.48 -0.50
N ILE A 102 22.08 10.38 -1.71
CA ILE A 102 22.72 10.87 -2.96
C ILE A 102 23.00 12.37 -2.87
N PHE A 103 22.08 13.13 -2.30
CA PHE A 103 22.20 14.59 -2.13
C PHE A 103 22.91 14.98 -0.81
N GLY A 104 23.27 14.01 0.03
CA GLY A 104 23.88 14.27 1.34
C GLY A 104 22.94 15.02 2.31
N LEU A 105 21.63 14.83 2.18
CA LEU A 105 20.63 15.44 3.03
C LEU A 105 20.38 14.58 4.28
N ASP A 106 20.70 15.12 5.45
CA ASP A 106 20.35 14.49 6.73
C ASP A 106 18.95 14.95 7.17
N ALA A 107 17.94 14.09 6.96
CA ALA A 107 16.56 14.35 7.35
C ALA A 107 15.83 13.06 7.76
N ASP A 108 15.09 13.16 8.86
CA ASP A 108 14.28 12.08 9.45
C ASP A 108 12.91 11.89 8.76
N THR A 109 12.64 12.68 7.71
CA THR A 109 11.37 12.66 6.97
C THR A 109 11.63 12.57 5.48
N ASP A 110 10.70 11.91 4.77
CA ASP A 110 10.70 11.86 3.31
C ASP A 110 10.20 13.18 2.71
N GLU A 111 9.37 13.93 3.43
CA GLU A 111 8.82 15.21 2.97
C GLU A 111 9.87 16.33 3.07
N VAL A 112 10.13 16.99 1.94
CA VAL A 112 11.01 18.16 1.81
C VAL A 112 10.31 19.26 1.03
N SER A 113 10.82 20.49 1.11
CA SER A 113 10.32 21.60 0.28
C SER A 113 10.50 21.29 -1.21
N GLY A 114 9.50 21.59 -2.04
CA GLY A 114 9.62 21.51 -3.50
C GLY A 114 10.82 22.29 -4.04
N GLY A 115 11.20 23.38 -3.38
CA GLY A 115 12.35 24.21 -3.75
C GLY A 115 13.71 23.65 -3.33
N LEU A 116 13.79 22.58 -2.53
CA LEU A 116 15.05 22.16 -1.91
C LEU A 116 16.13 21.79 -2.93
N TRP A 117 15.78 21.11 -4.00
CA TRP A 117 16.73 20.64 -5.01
C TRP A 117 17.46 21.78 -5.74
N HIS A 118 16.82 22.95 -5.86
CA HIS A 118 17.42 24.15 -6.45
C HIS A 118 18.68 24.62 -5.69
N THR A 119 18.78 24.29 -4.40
CA THR A 119 19.94 24.64 -3.56
C THR A 119 21.16 23.78 -3.84
N TYR A 120 20.99 22.64 -4.51
CA TYR A 120 22.06 21.70 -4.88
C TYR A 120 22.55 21.89 -6.32
N LEU A 121 21.98 22.84 -7.08
CA LEU A 121 22.41 23.15 -8.43
C LEU A 121 23.71 23.96 -8.44
N HIS A 122 24.63 23.60 -9.33
CA HIS A 122 25.83 24.41 -9.59
C HIS A 122 25.42 25.79 -10.14
N PRO A 123 26.08 26.90 -9.74
CA PRO A 123 25.72 28.25 -10.20
C PRO A 123 25.61 28.39 -11.72
N ASP A 124 26.52 27.74 -12.46
CA ASP A 124 26.56 27.81 -13.93
C ASP A 124 25.36 27.09 -14.60
N ASP A 125 24.79 26.09 -13.93
CA ASP A 125 23.69 25.27 -14.48
C ASP A 125 22.31 25.70 -13.98
N LYS A 126 22.29 26.55 -12.94
CA LYS A 126 21.06 26.88 -12.20
C LYS A 126 19.99 27.51 -13.08
N GLU A 127 20.33 28.59 -13.78
CA GLU A 127 19.37 29.33 -14.59
C GLU A 127 18.76 28.47 -15.71
N ALA A 128 19.62 27.74 -16.43
CA ALA A 128 19.19 26.86 -17.53
C ALA A 128 18.29 25.72 -17.02
N THR A 129 18.63 25.12 -15.88
CA THR A 129 17.87 24.00 -15.29
C THR A 129 16.52 24.48 -14.74
N GLU A 130 16.48 25.64 -14.08
CA GLU A 130 15.25 26.23 -13.54
C GLU A 130 14.24 26.59 -14.64
N GLN A 131 14.72 27.18 -15.75
CA GLN A 131 13.87 27.46 -16.90
C GLN A 131 13.31 26.18 -17.53
N ALA A 132 14.12 25.11 -17.61
CA ALA A 132 13.68 23.82 -18.15
C ALA A 132 12.69 23.08 -17.22
N HIS A 133 12.78 23.30 -15.90
CA HIS A 133 11.91 22.68 -14.89
C HIS A 133 10.50 23.29 -14.80
N LEU A 134 10.22 24.37 -15.54
CA LEU A 134 8.91 25.02 -15.60
C LEU A 134 8.10 24.66 -16.88
N PRO A 135 7.94 23.38 -17.30
CA PRO A 135 7.08 23.11 -18.44
C PRO A 135 5.63 23.37 -18.03
N THR A 136 4.90 24.08 -18.89
CA THR A 136 3.46 24.24 -18.76
C THR A 136 2.79 22.86 -18.77
N PRO A 137 1.95 22.52 -17.77
CA PRO A 137 1.13 21.32 -17.82
C PRO A 137 0.33 21.26 -19.13
N GLY A 138 0.38 20.14 -19.85
CA GLY A 138 -0.27 19.97 -21.16
C GLY A 138 0.61 20.23 -22.39
N SER A 139 1.92 20.43 -22.23
CA SER A 139 2.87 20.38 -23.34
C SER A 139 3.20 18.93 -23.75
N ASP A 140 3.64 18.72 -25.00
CA ASP A 140 4.05 17.41 -25.55
C ASP A 140 5.19 16.72 -24.76
N LYS A 141 5.85 17.45 -23.85
CA LYS A 141 6.92 16.96 -22.97
C LYS A 141 6.43 16.43 -21.63
N VAL A 142 5.15 16.57 -21.30
CA VAL A 142 4.55 16.16 -20.03
C VAL A 142 3.45 15.14 -20.29
N THR A 143 3.71 13.88 -19.95
CA THR A 143 2.66 12.86 -19.93
C THR A 143 1.93 12.94 -18.60
N ALA A 144 0.69 13.41 -18.61
CA ALA A 144 -0.20 13.28 -17.47
C ALA A 144 -0.70 11.83 -17.40
N SER A 145 -0.42 11.14 -16.30
CA SER A 145 -1.00 9.83 -16.00
C SER A 145 -1.76 9.93 -14.68
N GLN A 146 -3.05 9.58 -14.71
CA GLN A 146 -3.82 9.33 -13.49
C GLN A 146 -3.65 7.85 -13.13
N TYR A 147 -3.24 7.60 -11.90
CA TYR A 147 -3.22 6.26 -11.30
C TYR A 147 -4.58 5.95 -10.67
#